data_AF-Q606R0-F1
#
_entry.id   AF-Q606R0-F1
#
_cell.length_a   1.000
_cell.length_b   1.000
_cell.length_c   1.000
_cell.angle_alpha   90.00
_cell.angle_beta   90.00
_cell.angle_gamma   90.00
#
_symmetry.space_group_name_H-M   'P 1'
#
loop_
_entity.id
_entity.type
_entity.pdbx_description
1 polymer ?
#
loop_
_entity_poly.entity_id
_entity_poly.type
_entity_poly.pdbx_seq_one_letter_code
_entity_poly.pdbx_strand_id
1 'polypeptide(L)'
;MGEQPPKGEPKRLSEPRKTACAGLGPTQTGTWPLRWTLFQRPVRDFDGDTAMGWDRKNFRRPTEEEIKERLSEEQYAICRGNGTERPFANPYWDNHREGIYVDIVSGEPLFSSADKFDSGTGWPSFTRPLEPDHIVTLTDHSHLMVRTEVRSRYGDSHLGHVFDDGPAPTGKRYCINSGALRFIPKEELAEAGYEEYLKLFD
;
A
#
# COMPACT_ATOMS: atom_id res chain seq x y z
N MET A 1 27.55 -34.77 67.01
CA MET A 1 26.67 -33.60 67.20
C MET A 1 27.57 -32.44 67.57
N GLY A 2 27.80 -31.52 66.63
CA GLY A 2 28.74 -30.40 66.78
C GLY A 2 28.07 -29.10 66.36
N GLU A 3 28.25 -28.07 67.20
CA GLU A 3 27.63 -26.75 67.21
C GLU A 3 27.97 -25.86 65.99
N GLN A 4 27.04 -24.96 65.64
CA GLN A 4 27.24 -23.73 64.84
C GLN A 4 27.67 -22.57 65.79
N PRO A 5 28.30 -21.44 65.37
CA PRO A 5 27.81 -20.46 64.36
C PRO A 5 28.94 -19.55 63.75
N PRO A 6 28.78 -18.24 63.39
CA PRO A 6 27.86 -17.56 62.44
C PRO A 6 28.56 -16.62 61.39
N LYS A 7 27.72 -16.12 60.46
CA LYS A 7 27.73 -14.81 59.74
C LYS A 7 28.85 -14.44 58.74
N GLY A 8 28.40 -14.18 57.51
CA GLY A 8 29.07 -13.29 56.56
C GLY A 8 28.05 -12.57 55.65
N GLU A 9 27.86 -11.28 55.88
CA GLU A 9 27.48 -10.28 54.87
C GLU A 9 28.78 -9.56 54.41
N PRO A 10 28.82 -8.71 53.36
CA PRO A 10 27.78 -8.26 52.41
C PRO A 10 28.24 -8.34 50.93
N LYS A 11 27.38 -7.97 49.97
CA LYS A 11 27.69 -6.96 48.92
C LYS A 11 26.50 -6.73 47.99
N ARG A 12 25.94 -5.53 48.14
CA ARG A 12 25.12 -4.80 47.16
C ARG A 12 25.93 -4.70 45.85
N LEU A 13 25.49 -5.40 44.80
CA LEU A 13 25.87 -5.04 43.44
C LEU A 13 24.72 -4.28 42.77
N SER A 14 25.13 -3.15 42.24
CA SER A 14 24.41 -2.13 41.49
C SER A 14 23.53 -2.66 40.36
N GLU A 15 22.43 -1.94 40.15
CA GLU A 15 21.54 -1.90 38.99
C GLU A 15 22.21 -2.26 37.66
N PRO A 16 21.54 -3.04 36.78
CA PRO A 16 21.98 -3.15 35.40
C PRO A 16 21.77 -1.80 34.71
N ARG A 17 22.90 -1.22 34.31
CA ARG A 17 23.00 -0.07 33.41
C ARG A 17 22.13 -0.31 32.18
N LYS A 18 21.42 0.75 31.77
CA LYS A 18 20.83 0.90 30.45
C LYS A 18 21.93 0.71 29.39
N THR A 19 21.99 -0.47 28.79
CA THR A 19 22.73 -0.65 27.53
C THR A 19 21.75 -0.32 26.41
N ALA A 20 21.90 0.89 25.88
CA ALA A 20 21.48 1.19 24.52
C ALA A 20 22.30 0.29 23.59
N CYS A 21 21.67 -0.76 23.05
CA CYS A 21 22.16 -1.41 21.84
C CYS A 21 21.49 -0.72 20.66
N ALA A 22 22.21 0.26 20.12
CA ALA A 22 22.05 0.67 18.74
C ALA A 22 22.37 -0.51 17.82
N GLY A 23 21.60 -0.62 16.74
CA GLY A 23 22.08 -1.16 15.48
C GLY A 23 21.97 -2.67 15.28
N LEU A 24 20.83 -3.12 14.79
CA LEU A 24 20.76 -4.10 13.72
C LEU A 24 19.70 -3.62 12.72
N GLY A 25 20.17 -2.90 11.70
CA GLY A 25 19.34 -2.49 10.57
C GLY A 25 18.91 -3.71 9.75
N PRO A 26 17.79 -3.62 9.03
CA PRO A 26 17.37 -4.69 8.13
C PRO A 26 18.33 -4.79 6.94
N THR A 27 19.10 -5.86 6.91
CA THR A 27 19.83 -6.31 5.72
C THR A 27 18.87 -7.10 4.84
N GLN A 28 18.30 -6.47 3.81
CA GLN A 28 18.03 -7.09 2.51
C GLN A 28 18.12 -6.00 1.43
N THR A 29 19.34 -5.75 0.97
CA THR A 29 19.62 -4.82 -0.13
C THR A 29 19.27 -5.48 -1.46
N GLY A 30 18.01 -5.39 -1.86
CA GLY A 30 17.65 -5.43 -3.28
C GLY A 30 17.96 -4.05 -3.88
N THR A 31 19.06 -3.92 -4.61
CA THR A 31 19.36 -2.68 -5.34
C THR A 31 18.45 -2.58 -6.57
N TRP A 32 17.40 -1.77 -6.45
CA TRP A 32 16.56 -1.35 -7.57
C TRP A 32 17.31 -0.36 -8.49
N PRO A 33 17.03 -0.33 -9.80
CA PRO A 33 17.60 0.67 -10.71
C PRO A 33 17.27 2.11 -10.27
N LEU A 34 18.14 3.10 -10.51
CA LEU A 34 17.95 4.49 -10.02
C LEU A 34 16.61 5.16 -10.41
N ARG A 35 16.00 4.74 -11.52
CA ARG A 35 14.66 5.20 -11.96
C ARG A 35 13.53 4.67 -11.05
N TRP A 36 13.72 3.51 -10.44
CA TRP A 36 12.78 2.85 -9.53
C TRP A 36 12.81 3.46 -8.13
N THR A 37 13.98 3.90 -7.66
CA THR A 37 14.15 4.56 -6.35
C THR A 37 13.41 5.90 -6.28
N LEU A 38 13.19 6.56 -7.43
CA LEU A 38 12.45 7.82 -7.52
C LEU A 38 10.93 7.62 -7.40
N PHE A 39 10.41 6.48 -7.88
CA PHE A 39 8.99 6.12 -7.80
C PHE A 39 8.62 5.50 -6.44
N GLN A 40 9.58 4.82 -5.82
CA GLN A 40 9.54 4.32 -4.45
C GLN A 40 10.14 5.30 -3.44
N ARG A 41 10.31 6.59 -3.79
CA ARG A 41 10.49 7.58 -2.72
C ARG A 41 9.30 7.35 -1.81
N PRO A 42 9.50 7.11 -0.50
CA PRO A 42 8.37 7.12 0.40
C PRO A 42 7.64 8.42 0.11
N VAL A 43 6.33 8.32 -0.16
CA VAL A 43 5.44 9.45 0.13
C VAL A 43 5.96 9.98 1.45
N ARG A 44 6.46 11.23 1.50
CA ARG A 44 7.26 11.70 2.64
C ARG A 44 6.60 11.18 3.91
N ASP A 45 7.26 10.25 4.60
CA ASP A 45 6.79 9.71 5.86
C ASP A 45 6.92 10.86 6.86
N PHE A 46 5.92 11.73 6.87
CA PHE A 46 5.83 12.81 7.84
C PHE A 46 5.30 12.16 9.10
N ASP A 47 6.22 11.88 10.03
CA ASP A 47 5.99 11.25 11.32
C ASP A 47 4.61 11.60 11.90
N GLY A 48 3.76 10.58 12.07
CA GLY A 48 2.52 10.66 12.83
C GLY A 48 1.27 10.56 11.98
N ASP A 49 0.76 9.33 11.88
CA ASP A 49 -0.57 8.94 11.36
C ASP A 49 -1.76 9.73 11.95
N THR A 50 -1.56 10.57 12.96
CA THR A 50 -2.60 11.40 13.59
C THR A 50 -2.48 12.90 13.23
N ALA A 51 -1.32 13.38 12.78
CA ALA A 51 -1.12 14.79 12.47
C ALA A 51 -1.62 15.19 11.06
N MET A 52 -1.99 14.19 10.23
CA MET A 52 -2.13 14.34 8.76
C MET A 52 -3.55 14.17 8.22
N GLY A 53 -4.57 14.13 9.07
CA GLY A 53 -5.99 14.09 8.65
C GLY A 53 -6.43 12.76 8.02
N TRP A 54 -5.64 11.69 8.16
CA TRP A 54 -6.02 10.33 7.79
C TRP A 54 -6.96 9.77 8.86
N ASP A 55 -8.24 10.13 8.78
CA ASP A 55 -9.25 9.38 9.50
C ASP A 55 -9.46 8.05 8.77
N ARG A 56 -8.63 7.05 9.08
CA ARG A 56 -8.71 5.69 8.51
C ARG A 56 -10.07 5.03 8.74
N LYS A 57 -10.89 5.55 9.67
CA LYS A 57 -12.27 5.07 9.87
C LYS A 57 -13.27 5.70 8.92
N ASN A 58 -12.94 6.84 8.31
CA ASN A 58 -13.87 7.63 7.49
C ASN A 58 -13.37 7.92 6.07
N PHE A 59 -12.19 7.42 5.68
CA PHE A 59 -11.58 7.56 4.34
C PHE A 59 -11.92 8.91 3.70
N ARG A 60 -11.44 10.01 4.29
CA ARG A 60 -11.81 11.34 3.82
C ARG A 60 -10.94 11.75 2.63
N ARG A 61 -11.55 12.32 1.58
CA ARG A 61 -10.80 12.96 0.50
C ARG A 61 -9.97 14.14 1.03
N PRO A 62 -8.64 14.13 0.87
CA PRO A 62 -7.78 15.29 1.17
C PRO A 62 -8.10 16.48 0.25
N THR A 63 -7.63 17.68 0.58
CA THR A 63 -7.75 18.83 -0.30
C THR A 63 -6.81 18.73 -1.51
N GLU A 64 -7.08 19.48 -2.58
CA GLU A 64 -6.23 19.44 -3.78
C GLU A 64 -4.79 19.89 -3.49
N GLU A 65 -4.60 20.82 -2.55
CA GLU A 65 -3.28 21.26 -2.09
C GLU A 65 -2.53 20.13 -1.40
N GLU A 66 -3.19 19.40 -0.48
CA GLU A 66 -2.61 18.25 0.20
C GLU A 66 -2.25 17.14 -0.80
N ILE A 67 -3.10 16.89 -1.80
CA ILE A 67 -2.83 15.89 -2.84
C ILE A 67 -1.60 16.30 -3.66
N LYS A 68 -1.48 17.57 -4.06
CA LYS A 68 -0.31 18.06 -4.82
C LYS A 68 0.99 18.02 -4.04
N GLU A 69 0.94 18.22 -2.73
CA GLU A 69 2.14 18.17 -1.88
C GLU A 69 2.59 16.73 -1.59
N ARG A 70 1.65 15.78 -1.54
CA ARG A 70 1.91 14.37 -1.23
C ARG A 70 2.31 13.54 -2.44
N LEU A 71 1.65 13.76 -3.59
CA LEU A 71 1.84 12.97 -4.79
C LEU A 71 2.98 13.49 -5.65
N SER A 72 3.65 12.58 -6.34
CA SER A 72 4.53 12.96 -7.45
C SER A 72 3.70 13.54 -8.61
N GLU A 73 4.35 14.28 -9.51
CA GLU A 73 3.68 14.84 -10.70
C GLU A 73 2.99 13.75 -11.55
N GLU A 74 3.61 12.58 -11.66
CA GLU A 74 3.05 11.44 -12.40
C GLU A 74 1.83 10.84 -11.68
N GLN A 75 1.91 10.64 -10.37
CA GLN A 75 0.80 10.14 -9.56
C GLN A 75 -0.38 11.11 -9.58
N TYR A 76 -0.11 12.42 -9.49
CA TYR A 76 -1.14 13.45 -9.60
C TYR A 76 -1.78 13.46 -10.99
N ALA A 77 -0.98 13.38 -12.05
CA ALA A 77 -1.48 13.33 -13.42
C ALA A 77 -2.36 12.09 -13.67
N ILE A 78 -2.03 10.95 -13.08
CA ILE A 78 -2.85 9.74 -13.12
C ILE A 78 -4.14 9.95 -12.32
N CYS A 79 -4.05 10.20 -11.02
CA CYS A 79 -5.20 10.21 -10.11
C CYS A 79 -6.20 11.34 -10.40
N ARG A 80 -5.73 12.54 -10.75
CA ARG A 80 -6.58 13.73 -10.96
C ARG A 80 -6.72 14.12 -12.43
N GLY A 81 -5.73 13.80 -13.26
CA GLY A 81 -5.70 14.13 -14.68
C GLY A 81 -6.19 13.02 -15.61
N ASN A 82 -6.70 11.91 -15.07
CA ASN A 82 -7.08 10.70 -15.82
C ASN A 82 -5.93 10.19 -16.73
N GLY A 83 -4.69 10.40 -16.29
CA GLY A 83 -3.49 9.94 -16.98
C GLY A 83 -3.35 8.43 -16.92
N THR A 84 -2.64 7.86 -17.89
CA THR A 84 -2.29 6.44 -17.92
C THR A 84 -0.78 6.30 -17.92
N GLU A 85 -0.24 5.54 -16.97
CA GLU A 85 1.19 5.28 -16.88
C GLU A 85 1.69 4.38 -18.03
N ARG A 86 3.00 4.39 -18.28
CA ARG A 86 3.57 3.55 -19.35
C ARG A 86 3.50 2.06 -18.99
N PRO A 87 3.15 1.18 -19.94
CA PRO A 87 3.13 -0.26 -19.71
C PRO A 87 4.54 -0.78 -19.39
N PHE A 88 4.63 -1.78 -18.50
CA PHE A 88 5.87 -2.43 -18.05
C PHE A 88 6.91 -1.51 -17.38
N ALA A 89 6.58 -0.23 -17.21
CA ALA A 89 7.46 0.79 -16.67
C ALA A 89 6.86 1.41 -15.41
N ASN A 90 6.22 0.58 -14.59
CA ASN A 90 5.51 0.93 -13.36
C ASN A 90 5.84 -0.07 -12.24
N PRO A 91 5.56 0.24 -10.97
CA PRO A 91 6.06 -0.58 -9.88
C PRO A 91 5.34 -1.88 -9.61
N TYR A 92 4.07 -2.00 -10.01
CA TYR A 92 3.22 -3.08 -9.53
C TYR A 92 2.79 -4.07 -10.59
N TRP A 93 3.16 -3.90 -11.86
CA TRP A 93 2.82 -4.89 -12.90
C TRP A 93 3.37 -6.28 -12.55
N ASP A 94 4.63 -6.38 -12.11
CA ASP A 94 5.34 -7.64 -11.78
C ASP A 94 5.38 -7.93 -10.26
N ASN A 95 4.55 -7.24 -9.46
CA ASN A 95 4.52 -7.50 -8.03
C ASN A 95 3.68 -8.75 -7.71
N HIS A 96 4.29 -9.71 -7.01
CA HIS A 96 3.66 -10.98 -6.58
C HIS A 96 3.66 -11.18 -5.06
N ARG A 97 4.04 -10.15 -4.29
CA ARG A 97 4.05 -10.24 -2.83
C ARG A 97 2.63 -10.29 -2.27
N GLU A 98 2.43 -11.04 -1.19
CA GLU A 98 1.19 -11.04 -0.41
C GLU A 98 0.97 -9.68 0.25
N GLY A 99 -0.26 -9.19 0.23
CA GLY A 99 -0.62 -7.86 0.68
C GLY A 99 -1.79 -7.25 -0.10
N ILE A 100 -2.15 -6.01 0.25
CA ILE A 100 -3.26 -5.27 -0.37
C ILE A 100 -2.76 -4.02 -1.08
N TYR A 101 -3.57 -3.54 -2.02
CA TYR A 101 -3.37 -2.28 -2.71
C TYR A 101 -4.44 -1.30 -2.25
N VAL A 102 -4.00 -0.18 -1.68
CA VAL A 102 -4.86 0.90 -1.21
C VAL A 102 -4.76 2.10 -2.15
N ASP A 103 -5.75 2.99 -2.12
CA ASP A 103 -5.67 4.28 -2.81
C ASP A 103 -4.53 5.10 -2.20
N ILE A 104 -3.67 5.64 -3.05
CA ILE A 104 -2.58 6.53 -2.63
C ILE A 104 -3.10 7.86 -2.04
N VAL A 105 -4.32 8.27 -2.38
CA VAL A 105 -4.95 9.53 -1.93
C VAL A 105 -5.69 9.36 -0.61
N SER A 106 -6.66 8.44 -0.55
CA SER A 106 -7.55 8.26 0.60
C SER A 106 -7.10 7.18 1.58
N GLY A 107 -6.25 6.25 1.13
CA GLY A 107 -5.90 5.05 1.88
C GLY A 107 -7.00 3.98 1.90
N GLU A 108 -8.11 4.15 1.18
CA GLU A 108 -9.15 3.12 1.14
C GLU A 108 -8.61 1.84 0.47
N PRO A 109 -8.94 0.65 0.98
CA PRO A 109 -8.45 -0.59 0.40
C PRO A 109 -9.22 -0.93 -0.88
N LEU A 110 -8.50 -1.16 -1.98
CA LEU A 110 -9.07 -1.29 -3.32
C LEU A 110 -8.96 -2.72 -3.87
N PHE A 111 -7.77 -3.32 -3.79
CA PHE A 111 -7.51 -4.64 -4.40
C PHE A 111 -6.63 -5.52 -3.49
N SER A 112 -6.76 -6.83 -3.64
CA SER A 112 -5.87 -7.81 -3.00
C SER A 112 -4.89 -8.41 -3.99
N SER A 113 -3.67 -8.72 -3.53
CA SER A 113 -2.72 -9.55 -4.30
C SER A 113 -3.26 -10.96 -4.58
N ALA A 114 -4.18 -11.48 -3.76
CA ALA A 114 -4.82 -12.79 -4.00
C ALA A 114 -5.69 -12.82 -5.27
N ASP A 115 -6.22 -11.66 -5.67
CA ASP A 115 -7.03 -11.48 -6.88
C ASP A 115 -6.22 -10.87 -8.05
N LYS A 116 -4.93 -10.62 -7.85
CA LYS A 116 -4.02 -10.14 -8.89
C LYS A 116 -3.62 -11.30 -9.80
N PHE A 117 -3.54 -11.04 -11.11
CA PHE A 117 -3.05 -12.00 -12.09
C PHE A 117 -2.24 -11.32 -13.20
N ASP A 118 -1.45 -12.13 -13.91
CA ASP A 118 -0.62 -11.64 -15.01
C ASP A 118 -1.42 -11.60 -16.30
N SER A 119 -1.88 -10.40 -16.66
CA SER A 119 -2.61 -10.19 -17.90
C SER A 119 -1.71 -10.03 -19.14
N GLY A 120 -0.41 -9.83 -18.94
CA GLY A 120 0.54 -9.50 -20.02
C GLY A 120 0.34 -8.12 -20.64
N THR A 121 -0.52 -7.27 -20.07
CA THR A 121 -0.80 -5.93 -20.62
C THR A 121 0.21 -4.87 -20.18
N GLY A 122 0.97 -5.14 -19.13
CA GLY A 122 1.98 -4.23 -18.59
C GLY A 122 1.48 -3.32 -17.46
N TRP A 123 0.26 -3.52 -16.98
CA TRP A 123 -0.31 -2.87 -15.78
C TRP A 123 -0.79 -3.93 -14.78
N PRO A 124 -0.77 -3.64 -13.47
CA PRO A 124 -1.36 -4.53 -12.48
C PRO A 124 -2.83 -4.80 -12.81
N SER A 125 -3.17 -6.09 -12.87
CA SER A 125 -4.49 -6.55 -13.28
C SER A 125 -5.12 -7.42 -12.20
N PHE A 126 -6.39 -7.14 -11.89
CA PHE A 126 -7.13 -7.84 -10.84
C PHE A 126 -8.43 -8.41 -11.39
N THR A 127 -8.91 -9.51 -10.80
CA THR A 127 -10.17 -10.16 -11.21
C THR A 127 -11.40 -9.53 -10.55
N ARG A 128 -11.23 -8.92 -9.38
CA ARG A 128 -12.27 -8.24 -8.59
C ARG A 128 -11.66 -7.22 -7.62
N PRO A 129 -12.43 -6.21 -7.18
CA PRO A 129 -12.04 -5.36 -6.07
C PRO A 129 -12.12 -6.11 -4.75
N LEU A 130 -11.38 -5.61 -3.76
CA LEU A 130 -11.41 -6.11 -2.39
C LEU A 130 -12.76 -5.84 -1.74
N GLU A 131 -13.19 -4.58 -1.81
CA GLU A 131 -14.49 -4.11 -1.35
C GLU A 131 -15.22 -3.46 -2.54
N PRO A 132 -16.30 -4.06 -3.07
CA PRO A 132 -17.03 -3.51 -4.21
C PRO A 132 -17.53 -2.08 -3.97
N ASP A 133 -17.87 -1.75 -2.73
CA ASP A 133 -18.37 -0.43 -2.34
C ASP A 133 -17.29 0.66 -2.42
N HIS A 134 -16.00 0.33 -2.47
CA HIS A 134 -14.90 1.29 -2.61
C HIS A 134 -14.61 1.65 -4.08
N ILE A 135 -15.27 0.98 -5.03
CA ILE A 135 -15.10 1.22 -6.46
C ILE A 135 -16.32 1.92 -7.05
N VAL A 136 -16.06 2.95 -7.83
CA VAL A 136 -17.05 3.61 -8.68
C VAL A 136 -16.70 3.34 -10.13
N THR A 137 -17.66 2.80 -10.89
CA THR A 137 -17.51 2.59 -12.33
C THR A 137 -18.25 3.66 -13.11
N LEU A 138 -17.57 4.31 -14.05
CA LEU A 138 -18.15 5.32 -14.94
C LEU A 138 -17.99 4.91 -16.39
N THR A 139 -18.95 5.29 -17.24
CA THR A 139 -18.81 5.07 -18.68
C THR A 139 -17.87 6.13 -19.27
N ASP A 140 -16.79 5.67 -19.89
CA ASP A 140 -15.78 6.49 -20.55
C ASP A 140 -15.95 6.39 -22.07
N HIS A 141 -16.18 7.55 -22.71
CA HIS A 141 -16.30 7.69 -24.17
C HIS A 141 -15.04 8.28 -24.83
N SER A 142 -13.95 8.41 -24.07
CA SER A 142 -12.69 8.96 -24.55
C SER A 142 -12.07 8.09 -25.64
N HIS A 143 -11.27 8.71 -26.51
CA HIS A 143 -10.56 8.04 -27.60
C HIS A 143 -11.45 7.24 -28.57
N LEU A 144 -12.72 7.65 -28.76
CA LEU A 144 -13.70 7.00 -29.64
C LEU A 144 -14.01 5.54 -29.27
N MET A 145 -13.70 5.14 -28.04
CA MET A 145 -14.01 3.82 -27.49
C MET A 145 -15.02 3.97 -26.36
N VAL A 146 -15.85 2.94 -26.14
CA VAL A 146 -16.69 2.84 -24.94
C VAL A 146 -15.98 1.91 -23.98
N ARG A 147 -15.45 2.46 -22.89
CA ARG A 147 -14.79 1.72 -21.81
C ARG A 147 -15.48 2.01 -20.49
N THR A 148 -15.21 1.20 -19.49
CA THR A 148 -15.68 1.45 -18.13
C THR A 148 -14.51 1.93 -17.30
N GLU A 149 -14.47 3.22 -17.00
CA GLU A 149 -13.51 3.82 -16.07
C GLU A 149 -13.77 3.30 -14.66
N VAL A 150 -12.70 3.08 -13.91
CA VAL A 150 -12.70 2.67 -12.51
C VAL A 150 -12.09 3.80 -11.68
N ARG A 151 -12.82 4.28 -10.68
CA ARG A 151 -12.38 5.31 -9.73
C ARG A 151 -12.54 4.81 -8.29
N SER A 152 -11.72 5.36 -7.39
CA SER A 152 -11.91 5.15 -5.95
C SER A 152 -13.09 5.98 -5.44
N ARG A 153 -13.87 5.44 -4.49
CA ARG A 153 -15.08 6.10 -4.01
C ARG A 153 -14.75 7.30 -3.15
N TYR A 154 -13.82 7.14 -2.23
CA TYR A 154 -13.52 8.16 -1.24
C TYR A 154 -12.48 9.15 -1.72
N GLY A 155 -11.47 8.69 -2.47
CA GLY A 155 -10.45 9.54 -3.08
C GLY A 155 -10.93 10.28 -4.34
N ASP A 156 -11.93 9.74 -5.05
CA ASP A 156 -12.25 10.15 -6.43
C ASP A 156 -10.99 10.12 -7.33
N SER A 157 -10.11 9.15 -7.08
CA SER A 157 -8.89 8.94 -7.84
C SER A 157 -9.20 8.12 -9.08
N HIS A 158 -8.75 8.56 -10.24
CA HIS A 158 -8.73 7.72 -11.44
C HIS A 158 -7.77 6.55 -11.23
N LEU A 159 -8.31 5.34 -11.28
CA LEU A 159 -7.55 4.11 -11.10
C LEU A 159 -7.18 3.49 -12.44
N GLY A 160 -8.13 3.42 -13.37
CA GLY A 160 -7.92 2.84 -14.70
C GLY A 160 -9.24 2.41 -15.33
N HIS A 161 -9.27 1.21 -15.90
CA HIS A 161 -10.44 0.68 -16.62
C HIS A 161 -10.71 -0.78 -16.30
N VAL A 162 -11.98 -1.19 -16.39
CA VAL A 162 -12.40 -2.59 -16.29
C VAL A 162 -12.87 -3.11 -17.65
N PHE A 163 -12.46 -4.34 -17.96
CA PHE A 163 -12.74 -5.04 -19.21
C PHE A 163 -13.36 -6.41 -18.93
N ASP A 164 -14.05 -6.97 -19.93
CA ASP A 164 -14.75 -8.27 -19.86
C ASP A 164 -13.91 -9.42 -20.46
N ASP A 165 -12.59 -9.24 -20.51
CA ASP A 165 -11.60 -10.18 -21.05
C ASP A 165 -10.75 -10.85 -19.95
N GLY A 166 -11.25 -10.85 -18.71
CA GLY A 166 -10.56 -11.45 -17.57
C GLY A 166 -10.74 -12.96 -17.46
N PRO A 167 -9.95 -13.62 -16.59
CA PRO A 167 -10.08 -15.04 -16.33
C PRO A 167 -11.40 -15.36 -15.58
N ALA A 168 -11.82 -16.63 -15.67
CA ALA A 168 -12.88 -17.15 -14.81
C ALA A 168 -12.46 -17.07 -13.33
N PRO A 169 -13.40 -16.94 -12.37
CA PRO A 169 -14.85 -17.02 -12.54
C PRO A 169 -15.54 -15.69 -12.88
N THR A 170 -14.91 -14.54 -12.61
CA THR A 170 -15.57 -13.23 -12.79
C THR A 170 -15.64 -12.81 -14.25
N GLY A 171 -14.67 -13.22 -15.07
CA GLY A 171 -14.52 -12.75 -16.45
C GLY A 171 -14.12 -11.28 -16.53
N LYS A 172 -13.83 -10.63 -15.40
CA LYS A 172 -13.47 -9.21 -15.33
C LYS A 172 -11.97 -9.05 -15.21
N ARG A 173 -11.44 -8.03 -15.88
CA ARG A 173 -10.06 -7.57 -15.75
C ARG A 173 -10.05 -6.10 -15.38
N TYR A 174 -9.75 -5.82 -14.12
CA TYR A 174 -9.48 -4.48 -13.61
C TYR A 174 -8.04 -4.13 -13.94
N CYS A 175 -7.83 -3.31 -14.96
CA CYS A 175 -6.53 -2.84 -15.41
C CYS A 175 -6.24 -1.48 -14.76
N ILE A 176 -5.36 -1.48 -13.76
CA ILE A 176 -5.19 -0.34 -12.85
C ILE A 176 -3.80 0.28 -12.99
N ASN A 177 -3.69 1.60 -12.86
CA ASN A 177 -2.41 2.28 -12.81
C ASN A 177 -1.77 2.08 -11.43
N SER A 178 -0.50 1.67 -11.42
CA SER A 178 0.30 1.56 -10.21
C SER A 178 0.49 2.90 -9.51
N GLY A 179 0.59 3.99 -10.26
CA GLY A 179 0.68 5.36 -9.72
C GLY A 179 -0.56 5.82 -8.93
N ALA A 180 -1.69 5.12 -9.03
CA ALA A 180 -2.88 5.38 -8.21
C ALA A 180 -2.97 4.48 -6.97
N LEU A 181 -2.02 3.55 -6.81
CA LEU A 181 -2.03 2.55 -5.75
C LEU A 181 -0.85 2.74 -4.81
N ARG A 182 -1.03 2.32 -3.57
CA ARG A 182 0.06 2.04 -2.63
C ARG A 182 -0.07 0.60 -2.18
N PHE A 183 1.00 -0.17 -2.36
CA PHE A 183 1.06 -1.56 -1.89
C PHE A 183 1.44 -1.62 -0.41
N ILE A 184 0.67 -2.37 0.38
CA ILE A 184 0.95 -2.67 1.79
C ILE A 184 1.16 -4.19 1.89
N PRO A 185 2.38 -4.65 2.21
CA PRO A 185 2.66 -6.07 2.31
C PRO A 185 1.95 -6.69 3.52
N LYS A 186 1.67 -7.99 3.46
CA LYS A 186 0.95 -8.74 4.50
C LYS A 186 1.52 -8.51 5.89
N GLU A 187 2.85 -8.48 6.01
CA GLU A 187 3.55 -8.33 7.29
C GLU A 187 3.32 -6.96 7.95
N GLU A 188 2.96 -5.94 7.16
CA GLU A 188 2.75 -4.57 7.62
C GLU A 188 1.25 -4.22 7.78
N LEU A 189 0.32 -5.12 7.41
CA LEU A 189 -1.12 -4.84 7.43
C LEU A 189 -1.63 -4.45 8.82
N ALA A 190 -1.20 -5.17 9.87
CA ALA A 190 -1.64 -4.88 11.23
C ALA A 190 -1.17 -3.50 11.70
N GLU A 191 0.11 -3.18 11.48
CA GLU A 191 0.70 -1.89 11.86
C GLU A 191 0.09 -0.72 11.06
N ALA A 192 -0.23 -0.97 9.80
CA ALA A 192 -0.90 -0.02 8.92
C ALA A 192 -2.41 0.11 9.18
N GLY A 193 -2.98 -0.63 10.14
CA GLY A 193 -4.39 -0.54 10.54
C GLY A 193 -5.38 -1.27 9.61
N TYR A 194 -4.88 -2.24 8.84
CA TYR A 194 -5.64 -3.11 7.92
C TYR A 194 -5.68 -4.56 8.41
N GLU A 195 -5.61 -4.78 9.73
CA GLU A 195 -5.56 -6.11 10.36
C GLU A 195 -6.70 -7.03 9.93
N GLU A 196 -7.88 -6.48 9.65
CA GLU A 196 -9.06 -7.24 9.23
C GLU A 196 -8.89 -7.99 7.90
N TYR A 197 -7.92 -7.57 7.08
CA TYR A 197 -7.62 -8.15 5.77
C TYR A 197 -6.54 -9.23 5.84
N LEU A 198 -5.91 -9.47 6.99
CA LEU A 198 -4.95 -10.56 7.17
C LEU A 198 -5.57 -11.93 6.84
N LYS A 199 -6.86 -12.12 7.18
CA LYS A 199 -7.65 -13.33 6.91
C LYS A 199 -7.73 -13.74 5.44
N LEU A 200 -7.36 -12.86 4.51
CA LEU A 200 -7.33 -13.16 3.07
C LEU A 200 -6.11 -13.99 2.67
N PHE A 201 -5.10 -14.06 3.52
CA PHE A 201 -3.81 -14.68 3.25
C PHE A 201 -3.49 -15.82 4.24
N ASP A 202 -4.46 -16.24 5.05
CA ASP A 202 -4.34 -17.32 6.04
C ASP A 202 -4.86 -18.67 5.52
#